data_AF-A0A2D9XKI0-F1
#
_entry.id   AF-A0A2D9XKI0-F1
#
_cell.length_a   1.000
_cell.length_b   1.000
_cell.length_c   1.000
_cell.angle_alpha   90.00
_cell.angle_beta   90.00
_cell.angle_gamma   90.00
#
_symmetry.space_group_name_H-M   'P 1'
#
loop_
_entity.id
_entity.type
_entity.pdbx_description
1 polymer ?
#
loop_
_entity_poly.entity_id
_entity_poly.type
_entity_poly.pdbx_seq_one_letter_code
_entity_poly.pdbx_strand_id
1 'polypeptide(L)'
;MDYYIHKEEVSKYPIIMFDGEINLIETKKDVIKYCKIISKADVVGFDTETKPAFQKGVSYNISLLQLSVKDSVFLFRIDKVGFMQEIEDLLSSPDITKVGIDIKNDISGLKKIKSFEPYNFIDLNSVALKCGFKSIGAVKLSIMLLGFRVSKKQRLSDWSSHQLTEAQKKYAAIDAWICPKILNVFQKRFPRYFE
;
A
#
# COMPACT_ATOMS: atom_id res chain seq x y z
N MET A 1 22.83 -16.78 -4.37
CA MET A 1 21.47 -17.28 -4.09
C MET A 1 20.54 -16.44 -4.94
N ASP A 2 19.81 -17.04 -5.89
CA ASP A 2 18.87 -16.29 -6.71
C ASP A 2 17.59 -16.07 -5.89
N TYR A 3 17.31 -14.83 -5.47
CA TYR A 3 16.05 -14.50 -4.79
C TYR A 3 14.92 -14.46 -5.83
N TYR A 4 14.46 -15.65 -6.18
CA TYR A 4 13.46 -15.91 -7.21
C TYR A 4 12.50 -16.98 -6.72
N ILE A 5 11.22 -16.84 -7.09
CA ILE A 5 10.19 -17.86 -6.86
C ILE A 5 9.46 -18.17 -8.15
N HIS A 6 9.35 -19.46 -8.46
CA HIS A 6 8.61 -19.94 -9.62
C HIS A 6 7.10 -19.79 -9.40
N LYS A 7 6.34 -19.59 -10.48
CA LYS A 7 4.89 -19.33 -10.39
C LYS A 7 4.16 -20.51 -9.77
N GLU A 8 4.63 -21.72 -10.04
CA GLU A 8 4.10 -23.00 -9.55
C GLU A 8 4.33 -23.19 -8.05
N GLU A 9 5.30 -22.48 -7.47
CA GLU A 9 5.61 -22.56 -6.04
C GLU A 9 4.74 -21.61 -5.21
N VAL A 10 4.21 -20.55 -5.82
CA VAL A 10 3.41 -19.53 -5.12
C VAL A 10 2.24 -20.16 -4.36
N SER A 11 1.54 -21.13 -4.95
CA SER A 11 0.37 -21.77 -4.33
C SER A 11 0.71 -22.61 -3.10
N LYS A 12 1.98 -23.03 -2.92
CA LYS A 12 2.45 -23.85 -1.80
C LYS A 12 2.55 -23.08 -0.48
N TYR A 13 2.59 -21.75 -0.55
CA TYR A 13 2.69 -20.91 0.64
C TYR A 13 1.31 -20.63 1.24
N PRO A 14 1.19 -20.55 2.58
CA PRO A 14 -0.06 -20.25 3.24
C PRO A 14 -0.54 -18.84 2.87
N ILE A 15 -1.87 -18.68 2.71
CA ILE A 15 -2.49 -17.36 2.56
C ILE A 15 -2.60 -16.74 3.94
N ILE A 16 -2.12 -15.51 4.09
CA ILE A 16 -2.42 -14.70 5.27
C ILE A 16 -3.66 -13.84 5.02
N MET A 17 -4.44 -13.61 6.07
CA MET A 17 -5.49 -12.60 6.10
C MET A 17 -5.12 -11.55 7.13
N PHE A 18 -5.48 -10.30 6.85
CA PHE A 18 -5.35 -9.25 7.85
C PHE A 18 -6.42 -9.44 8.93
N ASP A 19 -5.97 -9.46 10.18
CA ASP A 19 -6.77 -9.65 11.40
C ASP A 19 -6.67 -8.48 12.39
N GLY A 20 -5.93 -7.42 12.02
CA GLY A 20 -5.84 -6.18 12.79
C GLY A 20 -7.04 -5.24 12.60
N GLU A 21 -6.88 -4.02 13.08
CA GLU A 21 -7.95 -3.02 13.08
C GLU A 21 -8.07 -2.33 11.72
N ILE A 22 -9.27 -2.33 11.12
CA ILE A 22 -9.56 -1.60 9.90
C ILE A 22 -10.44 -0.39 10.22
N ASN A 23 -9.90 0.80 9.97
CA ASN A 23 -10.62 2.06 10.06
C ASN A 23 -11.02 2.49 8.65
N LEU A 24 -12.32 2.49 8.35
CA LEU A 24 -12.85 3.03 7.09
C LEU A 24 -13.18 4.52 7.27
N ILE A 25 -12.55 5.38 6.46
CA ILE A 25 -12.66 6.84 6.57
C ILE A 25 -13.49 7.37 5.40
N GLU A 26 -14.74 7.74 5.69
CA GLU A 26 -15.70 8.26 4.70
C GLU A 26 -16.20 9.67 5.03
N THR A 27 -15.72 10.28 6.11
CA THR A 27 -16.09 11.65 6.52
C THR A 27 -14.86 12.53 6.66
N LYS A 28 -15.01 13.83 6.35
CA LYS A 28 -13.93 14.82 6.51
C LYS A 28 -13.44 14.93 7.96
N LYS A 29 -14.34 14.76 8.93
CA LYS A 29 -14.00 14.75 10.36
C LYS A 29 -13.07 13.60 10.71
N ASP A 30 -13.35 12.41 10.16
CA ASP A 30 -12.50 11.24 10.36
C ASP A 30 -11.15 11.39 9.66
N VAL A 31 -11.10 12.06 8.49
CA VAL A 31 -9.82 12.40 7.83
C VAL A 31 -8.93 13.19 8.78
N ILE A 32 -9.42 14.31 9.34
CA ILE A 32 -8.67 15.15 10.27
C ILE A 32 -8.19 14.34 11.50
N LYS A 33 -9.11 13.55 12.09
CA LYS A 33 -8.82 12.72 13.26
C LYS A 33 -7.72 11.71 12.98
N TYR A 34 -7.86 10.91 11.92
CA TYR A 34 -6.95 9.81 11.65
C TYR A 34 -5.63 10.29 11.04
N CYS A 35 -5.62 11.38 10.27
CA CYS A 35 -4.36 11.97 9.83
C CYS A 35 -3.49 12.41 11.01
N LYS A 36 -4.09 13.01 12.06
CA LYS A 36 -3.37 13.37 13.30
C LYS A 36 -2.84 12.16 14.08
N ILE A 37 -3.48 10.99 13.94
CA ILE A 37 -3.01 9.74 14.56
C ILE A 37 -1.83 9.19 13.77
N ILE A 38 -1.97 9.12 12.43
CA ILE A 38 -0.95 8.60 11.52
C ILE A 38 0.30 9.48 11.53
N SER A 39 0.17 10.80 11.70
CA SER A 39 1.28 11.74 11.70
C SER A 39 2.31 11.53 12.82
N LYS A 40 2.02 10.65 13.78
CA LYS A 40 2.92 10.29 14.89
C LYS A 40 3.76 9.04 14.59
N ALA A 41 3.59 8.43 13.42
CA ALA A 41 4.32 7.23 13.03
C ALA A 41 5.56 7.61 12.20
N ASP A 42 6.68 6.93 12.43
CA ASP A 42 7.90 7.12 11.64
C ASP A 42 7.83 6.44 10.27
N VAL A 43 7.10 5.32 10.20
CA VAL A 43 6.93 4.51 8.98
C VAL A 43 5.46 4.12 8.84
N VAL A 44 4.92 4.34 7.65
CA VAL A 44 3.56 3.96 7.27
C VAL A 44 3.60 3.12 6.01
N GLY A 45 2.80 2.06 5.97
CA GLY A 45 2.57 1.35 4.71
C GLY A 45 1.63 2.16 3.83
N PHE A 46 1.85 2.13 2.52
CA PHE A 46 1.13 2.91 1.53
C PHE A 46 0.72 2.01 0.37
N ASP A 47 -0.53 2.13 -0.04
CA ASP A 47 -1.05 1.56 -1.29
C ASP A 47 -2.24 2.41 -1.78
N THR A 48 -2.68 2.20 -3.03
CA THR A 48 -3.95 2.77 -3.51
C THR A 48 -4.76 1.81 -4.36
N GLU A 49 -6.05 2.08 -4.47
CA GLU A 49 -6.95 1.29 -5.30
C GLU A 49 -7.84 2.15 -6.19
N THR A 50 -8.01 1.68 -7.42
CA THR A 50 -8.74 2.35 -8.49
C THR A 50 -9.67 1.37 -9.18
N LYS A 51 -10.89 1.79 -9.52
CA LYS A 51 -11.79 1.00 -10.37
C LYS A 51 -11.09 0.62 -11.68
N PRO A 52 -11.13 -0.65 -12.12
CA PRO A 52 -10.51 -1.05 -13.38
C PRO A 52 -11.21 -0.40 -14.58
N ALA A 53 -10.42 0.04 -15.56
CA ALA A 53 -10.91 0.44 -16.86
C ALA A 53 -10.74 -0.72 -17.86
N PHE A 54 -11.85 -1.17 -18.45
CA PHE A 54 -11.85 -2.25 -19.44
C PHE A 54 -11.84 -1.74 -20.90
N GLN A 55 -11.97 -0.43 -21.10
CA GLN A 55 -11.95 0.22 -22.41
C GLN A 55 -10.66 1.02 -22.60
N LYS A 56 -10.06 0.91 -23.79
CA LYS A 56 -8.83 1.63 -24.14
C LYS A 56 -9.08 3.13 -24.11
N GLY A 57 -8.20 3.87 -23.43
CA GLY A 57 -8.29 5.33 -23.29
C GLY A 57 -9.15 5.82 -22.12
N VAL A 58 -9.84 4.91 -21.41
CA VAL A 58 -10.55 5.25 -20.17
C VAL A 58 -9.62 5.05 -18.97
N SER A 59 -9.61 6.00 -18.05
CA SER A 59 -8.94 5.88 -16.75
C SER A 59 -9.82 6.51 -15.67
N TYR A 60 -9.82 5.92 -14.49
CA TYR A 60 -10.51 6.45 -13.31
C TYR A 60 -9.52 7.05 -12.33
N ASN A 61 -10.01 7.96 -11.49
CA ASN A 61 -9.24 8.49 -10.37
C ASN A 61 -9.16 7.45 -9.25
N ILE A 62 -8.10 7.58 -8.44
CA ILE A 62 -7.93 6.77 -7.23
C ILE A 62 -9.17 6.92 -6.35
N SER A 63 -9.74 5.79 -5.98
CA SER A 63 -10.97 5.72 -5.17
C SER A 63 -10.64 5.52 -3.70
N LEU A 64 -9.56 4.81 -3.41
CA LEU A 64 -9.17 4.45 -2.05
C LEU A 64 -7.65 4.61 -1.87
N LEU A 65 -7.26 5.25 -0.77
CA LEU A 65 -5.88 5.33 -0.29
C LEU A 65 -5.79 4.48 1.00
N GLN A 66 -4.78 3.63 1.10
CA GLN A 66 -4.54 2.82 2.29
C GLN A 66 -3.27 3.28 2.98
N LEU A 67 -3.36 3.53 4.30
CA LEU A 67 -2.22 3.80 5.15
C LEU A 67 -2.20 2.81 6.33
N SER A 68 -1.08 2.11 6.53
CA SER A 68 -0.94 1.18 7.67
C SER A 68 0.02 1.72 8.72
N VAL A 69 -0.35 1.57 9.99
CA VAL A 69 0.49 1.88 11.15
C VAL A 69 0.38 0.72 12.14
N LYS A 70 1.50 0.02 12.37
CA LYS A 70 1.54 -1.18 13.22
C LYS A 70 0.48 -2.21 12.77
N ASP A 71 -0.55 -2.44 13.59
CA ASP A 71 -1.64 -3.40 13.35
C ASP A 71 -2.99 -2.73 13.07
N SER A 72 -2.99 -1.43 12.75
CA SER A 72 -4.15 -0.70 12.29
C SER A 72 -3.95 -0.25 10.83
N VAL A 73 -5.01 -0.30 10.04
CA VAL A 73 -5.03 0.21 8.66
C VAL A 73 -6.17 1.20 8.47
N PHE A 74 -5.87 2.30 7.80
CA PHE A 74 -6.75 3.42 7.54
C PHE A 74 -7.08 3.45 6.05
N LEU A 75 -8.35 3.21 5.72
CA LEU A 75 -8.89 3.16 4.36
C LEU A 75 -9.59 4.48 4.05
N PHE A 76 -8.87 5.42 3.44
CA PHE A 76 -9.39 6.72 3.05
C PHE A 76 -10.15 6.63 1.73
N ARG A 77 -11.47 6.82 1.78
CA ARG A 77 -12.33 6.88 0.59
C ARG A 77 -12.16 8.21 -0.14
N ILE A 78 -11.11 8.32 -0.94
CA ILE A 78 -10.74 9.52 -1.69
C ILE A 78 -11.89 9.98 -2.60
N ASP A 79 -12.65 9.04 -3.16
CA ASP A 79 -13.86 9.31 -3.94
C ASP A 79 -15.01 9.97 -3.15
N LYS A 80 -15.04 9.80 -1.82
CA LYS A 80 -16.06 10.39 -0.93
C LYS A 80 -15.58 11.66 -0.22
N VAL A 81 -14.35 11.63 0.31
CA VAL A 81 -13.84 12.73 1.15
C VAL A 81 -12.97 13.72 0.37
N GLY A 82 -12.54 13.35 -0.83
CA GLY A 82 -11.56 14.10 -1.63
C GLY A 82 -10.12 13.91 -1.11
N PHE A 83 -9.17 14.46 -1.84
CA PHE A 83 -7.77 14.52 -1.42
C PHE A 83 -7.53 15.79 -0.59
N MET A 84 -7.86 15.71 0.70
CA MET A 84 -7.79 16.83 1.65
C MET A 84 -6.35 17.22 2.01
N GLN A 85 -6.16 18.44 2.53
CA GLN A 85 -4.83 18.96 2.90
C GLN A 85 -4.14 18.07 3.94
N GLU A 86 -4.89 17.50 4.88
CA GLU A 86 -4.35 16.62 5.92
C GLU A 86 -3.77 15.31 5.35
N ILE A 87 -4.29 14.84 4.21
CA ILE A 87 -3.74 13.69 3.49
C ILE A 87 -2.47 14.12 2.75
N GLU A 88 -2.52 15.28 2.08
CA GLU A 88 -1.37 15.86 1.40
C GLU A 88 -0.19 16.06 2.35
N ASP A 89 -0.43 16.64 3.53
CA ASP A 89 0.60 16.93 4.53
C ASP A 89 1.28 15.63 5.01
N LEU A 90 0.52 14.54 5.18
CA LEU A 90 1.11 13.23 5.51
C LEU A 90 2.01 12.70 4.39
N LEU A 91 1.53 12.74 3.15
CA LEU A 91 2.27 12.21 2.01
C LEU A 91 3.47 13.10 1.64
N SER A 92 3.43 14.38 1.99
CA SER A 92 4.52 15.34 1.77
C SER A 92 5.47 15.48 2.97
N SER A 93 5.14 14.88 4.12
CA SER A 93 5.96 14.99 5.32
C SER A 93 7.33 14.32 5.16
N PRO A 94 8.44 15.01 5.50
CA PRO A 94 9.77 14.40 5.54
C PRO A 94 9.96 13.43 6.70
N ASP A 95 9.24 13.65 7.80
CA ASP A 95 9.38 12.89 9.04
C ASP A 95 8.74 11.50 8.97
N ILE A 96 7.90 11.27 7.96
CA ILE A 96 7.16 10.02 7.80
C ILE A 96 7.64 9.30 6.55
N THR A 97 8.14 8.08 6.72
CA THR A 97 8.49 7.19 5.62
C THR A 97 7.23 6.49 5.11
N LYS A 98 6.89 6.68 3.84
CA LYS A 98 5.78 5.98 3.17
C LYS A 98 6.36 4.81 2.38
N VAL A 99 6.01 3.58 2.74
CA VAL A 99 6.53 2.39 2.05
C VAL A 99 5.43 1.61 1.35
N GLY A 100 5.63 1.31 0.07
CA GLY A 100 4.69 0.53 -0.72
C GLY A 100 5.40 -0.32 -1.78
N ILE A 101 4.61 -0.91 -2.68
CA ILE A 101 5.10 -1.77 -3.76
C ILE A 101 4.56 -1.25 -5.09
N ASP A 102 5.46 -0.91 -6.03
CA ASP A 102 5.08 -0.38 -7.35
C ASP A 102 4.35 0.99 -7.33
N ILE A 103 4.69 1.82 -6.34
CA ILE A 103 3.97 3.05 -5.96
C ILE A 103 4.00 4.21 -6.96
N LYS A 104 4.72 4.07 -8.08
CA LYS A 104 4.93 5.18 -9.03
C LYS A 104 3.61 5.63 -9.65
N ASN A 105 2.76 4.68 -10.03
CA ASN A 105 1.47 4.96 -10.66
C ASN A 105 0.47 5.51 -9.64
N ASP A 106 0.53 5.05 -8.39
CA ASP A 106 -0.28 5.54 -7.27
C ASP A 106 -0.01 7.03 -7.01
N ILE A 107 1.26 7.40 -6.85
CA ILE A 107 1.66 8.80 -6.64
C ILE A 107 1.22 9.68 -7.83
N SER A 108 1.45 9.21 -9.06
CA SER A 108 1.00 9.91 -10.27
C SER A 108 -0.53 10.07 -10.31
N GLY A 109 -1.27 9.03 -9.93
CA GLY A 109 -2.72 9.06 -9.83
C GLY A 109 -3.22 10.07 -8.80
N LEU A 110 -2.59 10.16 -7.63
CA LEU A 110 -2.94 11.14 -6.60
C LEU A 110 -2.63 12.56 -7.07
N LYS A 111 -1.48 12.78 -7.74
CA LYS A 111 -1.11 14.09 -8.31
C LYS A 111 -2.10 14.60 -9.35
N LYS A 112 -2.82 13.71 -10.05
CA LYS A 112 -3.90 14.10 -10.98
C LYS A 112 -5.14 14.64 -10.26
N ILE A 113 -5.39 14.21 -9.02
CA ILE A 113 -6.50 14.70 -8.22
C ILE A 113 -6.16 16.06 -7.62
N LYS A 114 -4.96 16.19 -7.05
CA LYS A 114 -4.43 17.45 -6.52
C LYS A 114 -2.90 17.41 -6.57
N SER A 115 -2.28 18.49 -7.04
CA SER A 115 -0.82 18.59 -7.07
C SER A 115 -0.27 18.61 -5.63
N PHE A 116 0.78 17.82 -5.38
CA PHE A 116 1.54 17.81 -4.12
C PHE A 116 2.97 17.33 -4.36
N GLU A 117 3.85 17.54 -3.38
CA GLU A 117 5.23 17.07 -3.43
C GLU A 117 5.43 15.82 -2.56
N PRO A 118 5.47 14.61 -3.14
CA PRO A 118 5.66 13.38 -2.39
C PRO A 118 7.07 13.36 -1.80
N TYR A 119 7.17 13.06 -0.51
CA TYR A 119 8.45 13.04 0.19
C TYR A 119 8.65 11.73 0.94
N ASN A 120 9.90 11.26 1.06
CA ASN A 120 10.27 10.06 1.83
C ASN A 120 9.42 8.81 1.49
N PHE A 121 9.25 8.55 0.19
CA PHE A 121 8.61 7.33 -0.31
C PHE A 121 9.66 6.27 -0.62
N ILE A 122 9.39 5.02 -0.20
CA ILE A 122 10.20 3.85 -0.50
C ILE A 122 9.36 2.86 -1.31
N ASP A 123 9.83 2.58 -2.53
CA ASP A 123 9.31 1.48 -3.35
C ASP A 123 10.10 0.20 -3.08
N LEU A 124 9.42 -0.80 -2.52
CA LEU A 124 10.01 -2.09 -2.19
C LEU A 124 10.42 -2.92 -3.42
N ASN A 125 9.84 -2.69 -4.60
CA ASN A 125 10.34 -3.33 -5.82
C ASN A 125 11.73 -2.80 -6.16
N SER A 126 11.93 -1.49 -6.04
CA SER A 126 13.23 -0.85 -6.25
C SER A 126 14.28 -1.32 -5.24
N VAL A 127 13.89 -1.44 -3.97
CA VAL A 127 14.75 -2.01 -2.91
C VAL A 127 15.11 -3.47 -3.21
N ALA A 128 14.12 -4.30 -3.58
CA ALA A 128 14.33 -5.71 -3.89
C ALA A 128 15.35 -5.88 -5.02
N LEU A 129 15.20 -5.13 -6.12
CA LEU A 129 16.12 -5.17 -7.26
C LEU A 129 17.55 -4.78 -6.85
N LYS A 130 17.72 -3.73 -6.04
CA LYS A 130 19.03 -3.34 -5.49
C LYS A 130 19.67 -4.44 -4.64
N CYS A 131 18.85 -5.19 -3.89
CA CYS A 131 19.29 -6.32 -3.09
C CYS A 131 19.54 -7.61 -3.91
N GLY A 132 19.40 -7.57 -5.24
CA GLY A 132 19.62 -8.71 -6.13
C GLY A 132 18.41 -9.64 -6.30
N PHE A 133 17.21 -9.19 -5.93
CA PHE A 133 16.00 -9.97 -6.16
C PHE A 133 15.58 -9.93 -7.61
N LYS A 134 15.32 -11.11 -8.18
CA LYS A 134 14.77 -11.25 -9.53
C LYS A 134 13.24 -11.26 -9.52
N SER A 135 12.65 -11.67 -8.41
CA SER A 135 11.20 -11.68 -8.20
C SER A 135 10.73 -10.46 -7.41
N ILE A 136 9.77 -9.72 -7.96
CA ILE A 136 9.20 -8.50 -7.37
C ILE A 136 7.67 -8.58 -7.26
N GLY A 137 7.05 -7.60 -6.59
CA GLY A 137 5.62 -7.50 -6.36
C GLY A 137 5.15 -8.14 -5.05
N ALA A 138 4.01 -7.68 -4.54
CA ALA A 138 3.48 -7.97 -3.20
C ALA A 138 3.49 -9.45 -2.84
N VAL A 139 2.93 -10.31 -3.71
CA VAL A 139 2.88 -11.76 -3.46
C VAL A 139 4.26 -12.37 -3.34
N LYS A 140 5.19 -12.05 -4.25
CA LYS A 140 6.49 -12.71 -4.28
C LYS A 140 7.39 -12.22 -3.15
N LEU A 141 7.39 -10.90 -2.88
CA LEU A 141 8.14 -10.33 -1.76
C LEU A 141 7.61 -10.81 -0.42
N SER A 142 6.29 -10.89 -0.24
CA SER A 142 5.70 -11.48 0.97
C SER A 142 6.16 -12.92 1.19
N ILE A 143 6.18 -13.74 0.14
CA ILE A 143 6.62 -15.13 0.26
C ILE A 143 8.09 -15.20 0.67
N MET A 144 8.98 -14.54 -0.09
CA MET A 144 10.42 -14.67 0.11
C MET A 144 10.92 -14.05 1.42
N LEU A 145 10.20 -13.06 1.96
CA LEU A 145 10.64 -12.30 3.13
C LEU A 145 9.83 -12.61 4.39
N LEU A 146 8.54 -12.93 4.26
CA LEU A 146 7.61 -13.16 5.37
C LEU A 146 7.09 -14.60 5.45
N GLY A 147 7.32 -15.44 4.43
CA GLY A 147 6.95 -16.86 4.44
C GLY A 147 5.47 -17.14 4.14
N PHE A 148 4.70 -16.14 3.70
CA PHE A 148 3.29 -16.28 3.35
C PHE A 148 2.95 -15.52 2.07
N ARG A 149 1.80 -15.83 1.47
CA ARG A 149 1.29 -15.10 0.30
C ARG A 149 0.06 -14.26 0.65
N VAL A 150 -0.09 -13.14 -0.04
CA VAL A 150 -1.32 -12.35 -0.05
C VAL A 150 -2.23 -12.77 -1.21
N SER A 151 -3.54 -12.57 -1.05
CA SER A 151 -4.53 -12.85 -2.10
C SER A 151 -4.46 -11.80 -3.21
N LYS A 152 -4.88 -12.15 -4.44
CA LYS A 152 -5.07 -11.19 -5.56
C LYS A 152 -6.54 -10.97 -5.93
N LYS A 153 -7.46 -11.57 -5.18
CA LYS A 153 -8.87 -11.74 -5.61
C LYS A 153 -9.64 -10.44 -5.76
N GLN A 154 -9.27 -9.36 -5.06
CA GLN A 154 -10.00 -8.09 -5.09
C GLN A 154 -9.32 -6.99 -5.92
N ARG A 155 -8.15 -7.27 -6.52
CA ARG A 155 -7.37 -6.28 -7.28
C ARG A 155 -8.15 -5.64 -8.43
N LEU A 156 -9.09 -6.36 -9.03
CA LEU A 156 -9.90 -5.89 -10.16
C LEU A 156 -11.36 -5.62 -9.73
N SER A 157 -11.59 -5.31 -8.45
CA SER A 157 -12.91 -4.98 -7.94
C SER A 157 -13.30 -3.53 -8.25
N ASP A 158 -14.60 -3.21 -8.19
CA ASP A 158 -15.05 -1.82 -8.28
C ASP A 158 -14.79 -1.10 -6.95
N TRP A 159 -13.65 -0.44 -6.86
CA TRP A 159 -13.23 0.34 -5.70
C TRP A 159 -13.95 1.68 -5.52
N SER A 160 -14.73 2.10 -6.53
CA SER A 160 -15.63 3.27 -6.42
C SER A 160 -17.03 2.90 -5.91
N SER A 161 -17.25 1.62 -5.57
CA SER A 161 -18.54 1.15 -5.05
C SER A 161 -18.99 1.96 -3.84
N HIS A 162 -20.28 2.29 -3.77
CA HIS A 162 -20.84 3.09 -2.67
C HIS A 162 -20.48 2.51 -1.29
N GLN A 163 -20.49 1.18 -1.16
CA GLN A 163 -20.01 0.46 0.03
C GLN A 163 -18.93 -0.54 -0.38
N LEU A 164 -17.87 -0.63 0.43
CA LEU A 164 -16.86 -1.67 0.28
C LEU A 164 -17.29 -2.91 1.06
N THR A 165 -17.16 -4.07 0.43
CA THR A 165 -17.35 -5.37 1.10
C THR A 165 -16.24 -5.64 2.11
N GLU A 166 -16.49 -6.50 3.08
CA GLU A 166 -15.45 -6.94 4.04
C GLU A 166 -14.24 -7.58 3.33
N ALA A 167 -14.47 -8.30 2.22
CA ALA A 167 -13.40 -8.87 1.43
C ALA A 167 -12.51 -7.81 0.78
N GLN A 168 -13.10 -6.73 0.26
CA GLN A 168 -12.35 -5.58 -0.28
C GLN A 168 -11.56 -4.87 0.83
N LYS A 169 -12.19 -4.61 1.99
CA LYS A 169 -11.51 -3.96 3.12
C LYS A 169 -10.30 -4.76 3.59
N LYS A 170 -10.45 -6.08 3.79
CA LYS A 170 -9.35 -6.96 4.22
C LYS A 170 -8.24 -7.06 3.19
N TYR A 171 -8.59 -7.07 1.90
CA TYR A 171 -7.61 -7.05 0.82
C TYR A 171 -6.82 -5.73 0.81
N ALA A 172 -7.50 -4.59 0.80
CA ALA A 172 -6.86 -3.28 0.80
C ALA A 172 -5.99 -3.08 2.06
N ALA A 173 -6.47 -3.60 3.20
CA ALA A 173 -5.72 -3.53 4.44
C ALA A 173 -4.40 -4.32 4.39
N ILE A 174 -4.43 -5.54 3.84
CA ILE A 174 -3.24 -6.39 3.83
C ILE A 174 -2.14 -5.84 2.91
N ASP A 175 -2.50 -5.25 1.77
CA ASP A 175 -1.53 -4.75 0.79
C ASP A 175 -0.71 -3.57 1.36
N ALA A 176 -1.33 -2.67 2.13
CA ALA A 176 -0.59 -1.64 2.86
C ALA A 176 0.14 -2.19 4.11
N TRP A 177 -0.44 -3.15 4.83
CA TRP A 177 0.11 -3.63 6.12
C TRP A 177 1.39 -4.48 5.98
N ILE A 178 1.56 -5.21 4.88
CA ILE A 178 2.78 -6.01 4.65
C ILE A 178 4.02 -5.14 4.36
N CYS A 179 3.83 -3.92 3.85
CA CYS A 179 4.93 -3.12 3.31
C CYS A 179 5.98 -2.73 4.38
N PRO A 180 5.61 -2.19 5.55
CA PRO A 180 6.57 -1.92 6.63
C PRO A 180 7.28 -3.19 7.14
N LYS A 181 6.61 -4.34 7.10
CA LYS A 181 7.18 -5.63 7.54
C LYS A 181 8.24 -6.12 6.57
N ILE A 182 7.95 -6.03 5.27
CA ILE A 182 8.91 -6.31 4.21
C ILE A 182 10.13 -5.39 4.33
N LEU A 183 9.91 -4.08 4.53
CA LEU A 183 11.00 -3.12 4.74
C LEU A 183 11.87 -3.49 5.94
N ASN A 184 11.26 -3.85 7.06
CA ASN A 184 11.99 -4.25 8.26
C ASN A 184 12.87 -5.49 8.02
N VAL A 185 12.37 -6.48 7.25
CA VAL A 185 13.18 -7.64 6.88
C VAL A 185 14.32 -7.25 5.94
N PHE A 186 14.08 -6.35 4.99
CA PHE A 186 15.16 -5.84 4.12
C PHE A 186 16.25 -5.14 4.93
N GLN A 187 15.90 -4.22 5.83
CA GLN A 187 16.86 -3.50 6.68
C GLN A 187 17.69 -4.45 7.55
N LYS A 188 17.06 -5.52 8.08
CA LYS A 188 17.75 -6.51 8.91
C LYS A 188 18.66 -7.45 8.11
N ARG A 189 18.21 -7.92 6.94
CA ARG A 189 18.95 -8.91 6.14
C ARG A 189 19.95 -8.28 5.18
N PHE A 190 19.76 -7.02 4.80
CA PHE A 190 20.54 -6.31 3.80
C PHE A 190 20.92 -4.88 4.25
N PRO A 191 21.50 -4.70 5.45
CA PRO A 191 21.73 -3.38 6.06
C PRO A 191 22.54 -2.43 5.18
N ARG A 192 23.55 -2.94 4.46
CA ARG A 192 24.42 -2.17 3.54
C ARG A 192 23.71 -1.35 2.44
N TYR A 193 22.43 -1.58 2.20
CA TYR A 193 21.63 -0.84 1.20
C TYR A 193 20.78 0.28 1.82
N PHE A 194 20.87 0.48 3.14
CA PHE A 194 20.14 1.46 3.92
C PHE A 194 21.06 2.36 4.78
N GLU A 195 22.38 2.20 4.62
CA GLU A 195 23.42 3.07 5.19
C GLU A 195 23.67 4.30 4.30
#